data_AF-A0A367AHC4-F1
#
_entry.id   AF-A0A367AHC4-F1
#
_cell.length_a   1.000
_cell.length_b   1.000
_cell.length_c   1.000
_cell.angle_alpha   90.00
_cell.angle_beta   90.00
_cell.angle_gamma   90.00
#
_symmetry.space_group_name_H-M   'P 1'
#
loop_
_entity.id
_entity.type
_entity.pdbx_description
1 polymer ?
#
loop_
_entity_poly.entity_id
_entity_poly.type
_entity_poly.pdbx_seq_one_letter_code
_entity_poly.pdbx_strand_id
1 'polypeptide(L)'
;MYTRLLTPKWVLLHLLVVALFVATFFLGYWQFSKAEAGGGAVNWSYALQWPLYGFMGVWFYVRMVRDELRRDPDADDPGSAIVLYQRPRIDTTGDPELAAYNAYLAELNERALGQRSSNGR
;
A
#
# COMPACT_ATOMS: atom_id res chain seq x y z
N MET A 1 7.83 0.72 20.40
CA MET A 1 6.53 0.93 19.72
C MET A 1 6.21 2.41 19.49
N TYR A 2 6.22 3.28 20.51
CA TYR A 2 5.86 4.71 20.36
C TYR A 2 6.82 5.56 19.53
N THR A 3 8.08 5.15 19.37
CA THR A 3 9.08 5.85 18.55
C THR A 3 8.68 6.00 17.08
N ARG A 4 7.84 5.11 16.55
CA ARG A 4 7.29 5.23 15.18
C ARG A 4 6.42 6.48 15.01
N LEU A 5 5.65 6.82 16.04
CA LEU A 5 4.75 7.98 16.06
C LEU A 5 5.49 9.31 16.27
N LEU A 6 6.80 9.26 16.54
CA LEU A 6 7.69 10.42 16.70
C LEU A 6 8.57 10.68 15.46
N THR A 7 8.40 9.90 14.39
CA THR A 7 9.06 10.20 13.12
C THR A 7 8.58 11.55 12.57
N PRO A 8 9.40 12.29 11.79
CA PRO A 8 9.05 13.63 11.31
C PRO A 8 7.70 13.66 10.56
N LYS A 9 7.43 12.61 9.78
CA LYS A 9 6.15 12.41 9.09
C LYS A 9 4.97 12.36 10.05
N TRP A 10 5.08 11.57 11.12
CA TRP A 10 4.01 11.45 12.11
C TRP A 10 3.84 12.72 12.93
N VAL A 11 4.94 13.40 13.31
CA VAL A 11 4.90 14.71 13.97
C VAL A 11 4.13 15.74 13.13
N LEU A 12 4.43 15.81 11.83
CA LEU A 12 3.70 16.68 10.90
C LEU A 12 2.21 16.34 10.86
N LEU A 13 1.86 15.05 10.84
CA LEU A 13 0.46 14.60 10.86
C LEU A 13 -0.24 14.99 12.16
N HIS A 14 0.39 14.84 13.33
CA HIS A 14 -0.18 15.30 14.62
C HIS A 14 -0.49 16.79 14.56
N LEU A 15 0.47 17.60 14.12
CA LEU A 15 0.31 19.05 14.00
C LEU A 15 -0.79 19.44 13.02
N LEU A 16 -0.86 18.77 11.87
CA LEU A 16 -1.88 19.00 10.87
C LEU A 16 -3.28 18.67 11.42
N VAL A 17 -3.44 17.55 12.11
CA VAL A 17 -4.72 17.16 12.72
C VAL A 17 -5.14 18.14 13.81
N VAL A 18 -4.22 18.56 14.67
CA VAL A 18 -4.50 19.58 15.70
C VAL A 18 -4.90 20.90 15.05
N ALA A 19 -4.19 21.35 14.02
CA ALA A 19 -4.50 22.59 13.32
C ALA A 19 -5.89 22.53 12.64
N LEU A 20 -6.20 21.43 11.96
CA LEU A 20 -7.52 21.24 11.35
C LEU A 20 -8.62 21.16 12.41
N PHE A 21 -8.39 20.48 13.52
CA PHE A 21 -9.35 20.40 14.61
C PHE A 21 -9.66 21.79 15.17
N VAL A 22 -8.63 22.58 15.52
CA VAL A 22 -8.81 23.96 15.98
C VAL A 22 -9.53 24.81 14.93
N ALA A 23 -9.18 24.66 13.64
CA ALA A 23 -9.83 25.37 12.56
C ALA A 23 -11.34 25.04 12.48
N THR A 24 -11.73 23.77 12.61
CA THR A 24 -13.15 23.39 12.59
C THR A 24 -13.95 24.01 13.74
N PHE A 25 -13.37 24.10 14.95
CA PHE A 25 -14.03 24.78 16.07
C PHE A 25 -14.11 26.28 15.87
N PHE A 26 -13.06 26.89 15.32
CA PHE A 26 -13.05 28.31 14.99
C PHE A 26 -14.13 28.65 13.94
N LEU A 27 -14.25 27.84 12.89
CA LEU A 27 -15.30 27.98 11.88
C LEU A 27 -16.70 27.78 12.48
N GLY A 28 -16.87 26.79 13.35
CA GLY A 28 -18.13 26.53 14.05
C GLY A 28 -18.56 27.72 14.92
N TYR A 29 -17.63 28.26 15.71
CA TYR A 29 -17.87 29.44 16.54
C TYR A 29 -18.19 30.68 15.70
N TRP A 30 -17.47 30.89 14.60
CA TRP A 30 -17.76 31.99 13.68
C TRP A 30 -19.17 31.88 13.09
N GLN A 31 -19.58 30.68 12.64
CA GLN A 31 -20.94 30.46 12.15
C GLN A 31 -22.00 30.63 13.23
N PHE A 32 -21.71 30.23 14.47
CA PHE A 32 -22.58 30.45 15.61
C PHE A 32 -22.81 31.95 15.85
N SER A 33 -21.74 32.75 15.88
CA SER A 33 -21.84 34.20 16.05
C SER A 33 -22.64 34.88 14.92
N LYS A 34 -22.54 34.36 13.69
CA LYS A 34 -23.33 34.82 12.54
C LYS A 34 -24.79 34.38 12.61
N ALA A 35 -25.08 33.22 13.19
CA ALA A 35 -26.44 32.76 13.41
C ALA A 35 -27.16 33.65 14.44
N GLU A 36 -26.50 34.01 15.54
CA GLU A 36 -27.05 34.92 16.55
C GLU A 36 -27.31 36.34 16.00
N ALA A 37 -26.47 36.82 15.08
CA ALA A 37 -26.61 38.13 14.45
C ALA A 37 -27.71 38.22 13.37
N GLY A 38 -28.62 37.25 13.29
CA GLY A 38 -29.74 37.21 12.32
C GLY A 38 -29.62 36.13 11.24
N GLY A 39 -28.69 35.17 11.40
CA GLY A 39 -28.57 34.02 10.50
C GLY A 39 -29.58 32.93 10.83
N GLY A 40 -30.37 32.51 9.84
CA GLY A 40 -31.39 31.47 10.01
C GLY A 40 -30.85 30.07 10.36
N ALA A 41 -31.74 29.08 10.41
CA ALA A 41 -31.46 27.69 10.80
C ALA A 41 -30.30 27.01 10.05
N VAL A 42 -29.97 27.47 8.84
CA VAL A 42 -28.83 26.97 8.05
C VAL A 42 -27.48 27.31 8.70
N ASN A 43 -27.33 28.49 9.31
CA ASN A 43 -26.06 28.85 9.95
C ASN A 43 -25.86 28.04 11.25
N TRP A 44 -26.95 27.74 11.94
CA TRP A 44 -26.96 26.85 13.11
C TRP A 44 -26.52 25.43 12.77
N SER A 45 -26.99 24.86 11.66
CA SER A 45 -26.58 23.52 11.26
C SER A 45 -25.09 23.48 10.93
N TYR A 46 -24.54 24.50 10.24
CA TYR A 46 -23.10 24.59 10.01
C TYR A 46 -22.30 24.77 11.30
N ALA A 47 -22.77 25.59 12.24
CA ALA A 47 -22.11 25.80 13.52
C ALA A 47 -21.92 24.48 14.31
N LEU A 48 -22.90 23.56 14.23
CA LEU A 48 -22.83 22.23 14.85
C LEU A 48 -22.11 21.19 13.98
N GLN A 49 -22.26 21.29 12.66
CA GLN A 49 -21.64 20.37 11.71
C GLN A 49 -20.11 20.47 11.73
N TRP A 50 -19.55 21.67 11.85
CA TRP A 50 -18.10 21.86 11.87
C TRP A 50 -17.40 21.11 13.02
N PRO A 51 -17.81 21.27 14.30
CA PRO A 51 -17.28 20.45 15.40
C PRO A 51 -17.47 18.95 15.18
N LEU A 52 -18.62 18.51 14.65
CA LEU A 52 -18.87 17.10 14.37
C LEU A 52 -17.83 16.52 13.38
N TYR A 53 -17.52 17.26 12.32
CA TYR A 53 -16.46 16.89 11.38
C TYR A 53 -15.08 16.92 12.02
N GLY A 54 -14.80 17.85 12.92
CA GLY A 54 -13.57 17.86 13.72
C GLY A 54 -13.40 16.58 14.53
N PHE A 55 -14.43 16.17 15.28
CA PHE A 55 -14.41 14.92 16.04
C PHE A 55 -14.30 13.68 15.16
N MET A 56 -15.02 13.65 14.03
CA MET A 56 -14.93 12.57 13.05
C MET A 56 -13.50 12.45 12.51
N GLY A 57 -12.85 13.57 12.15
CA GLY A 57 -11.46 13.60 11.69
C GLY A 57 -10.49 13.07 12.74
N VAL A 58 -10.63 13.49 14.01
CA VAL A 58 -9.82 12.96 15.12
C VAL A 58 -10.05 11.46 15.32
N TRP A 59 -11.29 10.97 15.19
CA TRP A 59 -11.57 9.54 15.29
C TRP A 59 -10.88 8.74 14.18
N PHE A 60 -10.98 9.18 12.92
CA PHE A 60 -10.26 8.55 11.79
C PHE A 60 -8.76 8.58 12.02
N TYR A 61 -8.24 9.69 12.53
CA TYR A 61 -6.82 9.81 12.86
C TYR A 61 -6.39 8.83 13.95
N VAL A 62 -7.13 8.73 15.06
CA VAL A 62 -6.87 7.76 16.13
C VAL A 62 -6.94 6.34 15.60
N ARG A 63 -7.89 6.04 14.72
CA ARG A 63 -7.97 4.74 14.05
C ARG A 63 -6.73 4.46 13.22
N MET A 64 -6.30 5.41 12.40
CA MET A 64 -5.07 5.30 11.60
C MET A 64 -3.82 5.08 12.47
N VAL A 65 -3.69 5.83 13.57
CA VAL A 65 -2.59 5.64 14.56
C VAL A 65 -2.63 4.23 15.16
N ARG A 66 -3.82 3.73 15.51
CA ARG A 66 -3.99 2.38 16.07
C ARG A 66 -3.64 1.30 15.05
N ASP A 67 -4.04 1.48 13.80
CA ASP A 67 -3.73 0.54 12.71
C ASP A 67 -2.22 0.51 12.45
N GLU A 68 -1.54 1.65 12.45
CA GLU A 68 -0.08 1.72 12.36
C GLU A 68 0.63 1.03 13.54
N LEU A 69 0.11 1.22 14.77
CA LEU A 69 0.71 0.62 15.96
C LEU A 69 0.54 -0.91 16.00
N ARG A 70 -0.48 -1.43 15.32
CA ARG A 70 -0.75 -2.86 15.14
C ARG A 70 -0.04 -3.45 13.92
N ARG A 71 0.53 -2.61 13.04
CA ARG A 71 1.25 -3.05 11.85
C ARG A 71 2.55 -3.75 12.26
N ASP A 72 2.71 -4.98 11.80
CA ASP A 72 3.89 -5.80 12.06
C ASP A 72 5.14 -5.12 11.46
N PRO A 73 6.26 -5.00 12.20
CA PRO A 73 7.50 -4.44 11.67
C PRO A 73 8.00 -5.08 10.39
N ASP A 74 7.78 -6.39 10.24
CA ASP A 74 8.31 -7.19 9.15
C ASP A 74 7.45 -7.07 7.87
N ALA A 75 6.30 -6.41 7.94
CA ALA A 75 5.45 -6.15 6.77
C ALA A 75 6.05 -5.11 5.80
N ASP A 76 7.04 -4.34 6.25
CA ASP A 76 7.78 -3.39 5.41
C ASP A 76 9.11 -3.97 4.91
N ASP A 77 9.40 -5.26 5.17
CA ASP A 77 10.52 -5.93 4.52
C ASP A 77 10.22 -6.10 3.02
N PRO A 78 10.99 -5.46 2.11
CA PRO A 78 10.74 -5.54 0.67
C PRO A 78 10.83 -6.98 0.14
N GLY A 79 11.39 -7.93 0.90
CA GLY A 79 11.42 -9.36 0.57
C GLY A 79 10.07 -10.08 0.74
N SER A 80 9.16 -9.56 1.57
CA SER A 80 7.86 -10.20 1.85
C SER A 80 6.82 -10.01 0.73
N ALA A 81 6.96 -8.95 -0.06
CA ALA A 81 6.06 -8.61 -1.16
C ALA A 81 6.49 -9.23 -2.50
N ILE A 82 7.69 -9.79 -2.59
CA ILE A 82 8.13 -10.52 -3.77
C ILE A 82 7.45 -11.89 -3.75
N VAL A 83 6.22 -11.95 -4.27
CA VAL A 83 5.68 -13.20 -4.81
C VAL A 83 6.49 -13.50 -6.06
N LEU A 84 7.67 -14.10 -5.88
CA LEU A 84 8.40 -14.71 -6.99
C LEU A 84 7.39 -15.68 -7.62
N TYR A 85 7.08 -15.49 -8.90
CA TYR A 85 6.34 -16.49 -9.66
C TYR A 85 7.12 -17.81 -9.51
N GLN A 86 6.63 -18.67 -8.63
CA GLN A 86 7.17 -20.00 -8.47
C GLN A 86 6.61 -20.76 -9.66
N ARG A 87 7.40 -20.86 -10.74
CA ARG A 87 7.04 -21.63 -11.93
C ARG A 87 6.48 -22.97 -11.46
N PRO A 88 5.23 -23.32 -11.82
CA PRO A 88 4.69 -24.64 -11.52
C PRO A 88 5.68 -25.68 -12.03
N ARG A 89 6.28 -26.44 -11.11
CA ARG A 89 7.16 -27.56 -11.47
C ARG A 89 6.23 -28.68 -11.93
N ILE A 90 6.00 -28.76 -13.22
CA ILE A 90 5.34 -29.91 -13.85
C ILE A 90 6.28 -31.09 -13.64
N ASP A 91 5.83 -32.12 -12.94
CA ASP A 91 6.59 -33.35 -12.78
C ASP A 91 6.54 -34.14 -14.08
N THR A 92 7.53 -33.92 -14.94
CA THR A 92 7.69 -34.64 -16.21
C THR A 92 8.59 -35.86 -16.06
N THR A 93 8.84 -36.31 -14.82
CA THR A 93 9.71 -37.45 -14.55
C THR A 93 9.06 -38.72 -15.08
N GLY A 94 9.61 -39.28 -16.16
CA GLY A 94 9.11 -40.50 -16.79
C GLY A 94 8.22 -40.31 -18.02
N ASP A 95 8.07 -39.07 -18.52
CA ASP A 95 7.34 -38.81 -19.77
C ASP A 95 8.11 -39.38 -20.99
N PRO A 96 7.56 -40.40 -21.69
CA PRO A 96 8.22 -41.01 -22.84
C PRO A 96 8.34 -40.03 -24.04
N GLU A 97 7.41 -39.09 -24.20
CA GLU A 97 7.45 -38.12 -25.30
C GLU A 97 8.60 -37.13 -25.11
N LEU A 98 8.79 -36.65 -23.87
CA LEU A 98 9.87 -35.73 -23.53
C LEU A 98 11.24 -36.41 -23.65
N ALA A 99 11.35 -37.69 -23.27
CA ALA A 99 12.57 -38.47 -23.45
C ALA A 99 12.92 -38.65 -24.94
N ALA A 100 11.93 -38.98 -25.78
CA ALA A 100 12.11 -39.10 -27.22
C ALA A 100 12.52 -37.76 -27.85
N TYR A 101 11.91 -36.66 -27.42
CA TYR A 101 12.24 -35.32 -27.89
C TYR A 101 13.67 -34.91 -27.52
N ASN A 102 14.09 -35.16 -26.28
CA ASN A 102 15.46 -34.87 -25.84
C ASN A 102 16.51 -35.68 -26.61
N ALA A 103 16.21 -36.95 -26.92
CA ALA A 103 17.07 -37.79 -27.75
C ALA A 103 17.19 -37.25 -29.19
N TYR A 104 16.07 -36.80 -29.77
CA TYR A 104 16.07 -36.15 -31.08
C TYR A 104 16.88 -34.86 -31.10
N LEU A 105 16.76 -34.02 -30.08
CA LEU A 105 17.57 -32.80 -29.95
C LEU A 105 19.07 -33.10 -29.81
N ALA A 106 19.43 -34.17 -29.10
CA ALA A 106 20.81 -34.61 -28.98
C ALA A 106 21.39 -35.01 -30.34
N GLU A 107 20.64 -35.78 -31.14
CA GLU A 107 21.04 -36.16 -32.50
C GLU A 107 21.23 -34.93 -33.40
N LEU A 108 20.29 -33.97 -33.36
CA LEU A 108 20.43 -32.72 -34.12
C LEU A 108 21.66 -31.93 -33.71
N ASN A 109 21.97 -31.86 -32.42
CA ASN A 109 23.15 -31.18 -31.91
C ASN A 109 24.44 -31.85 -32.39
N GLU A 110 24.52 -33.18 -32.36
CA GLU A 110 25.66 -33.94 -32.88
C GLU A 110 25.87 -33.71 -34.38
N ARG A 111 24.78 -33.73 -35.17
CA ARG A 111 24.83 -33.40 -36.61
C ARG A 111 25.31 -31.98 -36.86
N ALA A 112 24.81 -31.00 -36.09
CA ALA A 112 25.21 -29.61 -36.22
C ALA A 112 26.68 -29.38 -35.84
N LEU A 113 27.16 -30.03 -34.77
CA LEU A 113 28.56 -30.00 -34.35
C LEU A 113 29.47 -30.68 -35.39
N GLY A 114 29.02 -31.80 -35.96
CA GLY A 114 29.71 -32.49 -37.06
C GLY A 114 29.84 -31.62 -38.31
N GLN A 115 28.75 -30.98 -38.75
CA GLN A 115 28.76 -30.05 -39.88
C GLN A 115 29.66 -28.82 -39.63
N ARG A 116 29.66 -28.28 -38.41
CA ARG A 116 30.56 -27.17 -38.04
C ARG A 116 32.03 -27.59 -38.09
N SER A 117 32.34 -28.83 -37.67
CA SER A 117 33.71 -29.37 -37.73
C SER A 117 34.21 -29.63 -39.16
N SER A 118 33.33 -30.00 -40.09
CA SER A 118 33.68 -30.23 -41.49
C SER A 118 33.81 -28.93 -42.30
N ASN A 119 33.06 -27.88 -41.93
CA ASN A 119 33.05 -26.60 -42.63
C ASN A 119 34.16 -25.63 -42.16
N GLY A 120 34.89 -25.97 -41.09
CA GLY A 120 35.98 -25.18 -40.51
C GLY A 120 37.39 -25.67 -40.90
N ARG A 121 37.52 -26.49 -41.95
CA ARG A 121 38.78 -27.04 -42.47
C ARG A 121 39.03 -26.56 -43.89
#